data_AF-K1QUV7-F1
#
_entry.id   AF-K1QUV7-F1
#
_cell.length_a   1.000
_cell.length_b   1.000
_cell.length_c   1.000
_cell.angle_alpha   90.00
_cell.angle_beta   90.00
_cell.angle_gamma   90.00
#
_symmetry.space_group_name_H-M   'P 1'
#
loop_
_entity.id
_entity.type
_entity.pdbx_description
1 polymer ?
#
loop_
_entity_poly.entity_id
_entity_poly.type
_entity_poly.pdbx_seq_one_letter_code
_entity_poly.pdbx_strand_id
1 'polypeptide(L)'
;MASCRHWTVLVVVFVLEGVDLSCDWLFYSRVKESSDSYIVNHGYLHWVILVVAALGSLTFVFEVINLAIEMFTESGSCVLADTVSMVSTWVEDVPQMGVALAIAVNTRELVHWIQYVKAGWAVLEVTVRALAQCVFCCSISNRTQRAMDYFVSLSKFLAQIVVLGCSVGIFLRLLQE
;
A
#
# COMPACT_ATOMS: atom_id res chain seq x y z
N MET A 1 27.83 8.15 10.16
CA MET A 1 26.93 8.15 11.34
C MET A 1 25.51 8.33 10.84
N ALA A 2 24.63 7.35 11.05
CA ALA A 2 23.23 7.50 10.65
C ALA A 2 22.58 8.61 11.50
N SER A 3 22.27 9.75 10.86
CA SER A 3 21.57 10.86 11.51
C SER A 3 20.19 10.40 12.03
N CYS A 4 19.74 10.96 13.14
CA CYS A 4 18.42 10.70 13.77
C CYS A 4 17.27 10.72 12.74
N ARG A 5 17.39 11.59 11.72
CA ARG A 5 16.45 11.68 10.60
C ARG A 5 16.26 10.37 9.82
N HIS A 6 17.32 9.60 9.58
CA HIS A 6 17.24 8.33 8.84
C HIS A 6 16.46 7.29 9.64
N TRP A 7 16.74 7.16 10.93
CA TRP A 7 16.00 6.27 11.82
C TRP A 7 14.52 6.64 11.91
N THR A 8 14.19 7.94 11.96
CA THR A 8 12.79 8.38 11.94
C THR A 8 12.08 7.94 10.66
N VAL A 9 12.69 8.12 9.49
CA VAL A 9 12.07 7.72 8.22
C VAL A 9 11.89 6.19 8.15
N LEU A 10 12.89 5.41 8.55
CA LEU A 10 12.79 3.95 8.56
C LEU A 10 11.66 3.48 9.49
N VAL A 11 11.55 4.05 10.69
CA VAL A 11 10.48 3.72 11.64
C VAL A 11 9.11 4.12 11.07
N VAL A 12 8.99 5.29 10.43
CA VAL A 12 7.73 5.73 9.81
C VAL A 12 7.29 4.76 8.71
N VAL A 13 8.19 4.39 7.79
CA VAL A 13 7.87 3.43 6.73
C VAL A 13 7.51 2.07 7.32
N PHE A 14 8.31 1.57 8.27
CA PHE A 14 8.04 0.30 8.93
C PHE A 14 6.65 0.27 9.59
N VAL A 15 6.24 1.35 10.24
CA VAL A 15 4.90 1.45 10.86
C VAL A 15 3.80 1.56 9.80
N LEU A 16 4.01 2.34 8.74
CA LEU A 16 3.03 2.49 7.65
C LEU A 16 2.74 1.15 6.98
N GLU A 17 3.77 0.50 6.46
CA GLU A 17 3.63 -0.78 5.76
C GLU A 17 3.24 -1.91 6.74
N GLY A 18 3.75 -1.89 7.97
CA GLY A 18 3.45 -2.92 8.97
C GLY A 18 1.99 -2.92 9.41
N VAL A 19 1.36 -1.74 9.50
CA VAL A 19 -0.08 -1.62 9.79
C VAL A 19 -0.91 -2.03 8.59
N ASP A 20 -0.51 -1.68 7.36
CA ASP A 20 -1.24 -2.10 6.16
C ASP A 20 -1.20 -3.63 6.01
N LEU A 21 -0.01 -4.23 6.15
CA LEU A 21 0.16 -5.67 6.18
C LEU A 21 -0.68 -6.35 7.26
N SER A 22 -0.79 -5.73 8.44
CA SER A 22 -1.66 -6.25 9.50
C SER A 22 -3.13 -6.20 9.09
N CYS A 23 -3.56 -5.13 8.42
CA CYS A 23 -4.92 -5.01 7.89
C CYS A 23 -5.21 -6.07 6.81
N ASP A 24 -4.23 -6.41 5.98
CA ASP A 24 -4.31 -7.45 4.95
C ASP A 24 -4.59 -8.83 5.54
N TRP A 25 -3.79 -9.23 6.53
CA TRP A 25 -3.96 -10.50 7.19
C TRP A 25 -5.27 -10.57 7.99
N LEU A 26 -5.67 -9.47 8.62
CA LEU A 26 -6.97 -9.37 9.29
C LEU A 26 -8.12 -9.49 8.29
N PHE A 27 -8.01 -8.85 7.12
CA PHE A 27 -9.01 -8.95 6.06
C PHE A 27 -9.13 -10.38 5.54
N TYR A 28 -8.02 -11.05 5.27
CA TYR A 28 -8.00 -12.46 4.90
C TYR A 28 -8.68 -13.36 5.95
N SER A 29 -8.33 -13.19 7.24
CA SER A 29 -8.91 -13.98 8.32
C SER A 29 -10.43 -13.88 8.36
N ARG A 30 -10.97 -12.67 8.17
CA ARG A 30 -12.42 -12.44 8.13
C ARG A 30 -13.08 -13.01 6.91
N VAL A 31 -12.49 -12.87 5.73
CA VAL A 31 -13.05 -13.45 4.50
C VAL A 31 -13.06 -14.97 4.58
N LYS A 32 -12.03 -15.58 5.19
CA LYS A 32 -11.96 -17.04 5.39
C LYS A 32 -13.02 -17.56 6.37
N GLU A 33 -13.32 -16.80 7.43
CA GLU A 33 -14.33 -17.17 8.44
C GLU A 33 -15.76 -16.78 8.04
N SER A 34 -15.90 -16.08 6.93
CA SER A 34 -17.18 -15.63 6.39
C SER A 34 -18.09 -16.77 5.97
N SER A 35 -19.35 -16.70 6.37
CA SER A 35 -20.44 -17.50 5.78
C SER A 35 -21.28 -16.73 4.76
N ASP A 36 -20.81 -15.58 4.27
CA ASP A 36 -21.56 -14.77 3.31
C ASP A 36 -21.70 -15.51 1.97
N SER A 37 -22.93 -15.56 1.47
CA SER A 37 -23.31 -16.24 0.24
C SER A 37 -22.44 -15.84 -0.96
N TYR A 38 -22.07 -14.56 -1.07
CA TYR A 38 -21.22 -14.07 -2.14
C TYR A 38 -19.80 -14.63 -2.04
N ILE A 39 -19.22 -14.65 -0.84
CA ILE A 39 -17.87 -15.17 -0.60
C ILE A 39 -17.83 -16.68 -0.80
N VAL A 40 -18.84 -17.41 -0.33
CA VAL A 40 -18.97 -18.86 -0.52
C VAL A 40 -19.12 -19.21 -2.00
N ASN A 41 -19.92 -18.46 -2.75
CA ASN A 41 -20.08 -18.65 -4.20
C ASN A 41 -18.82 -18.31 -5.00
N HIS A 42 -17.98 -17.41 -4.49
CA HIS A 42 -16.73 -17.00 -5.10
C HIS A 42 -15.53 -17.45 -4.26
N GLY A 43 -15.43 -18.75 -4.02
CA GLY A 43 -14.35 -19.36 -3.22
C GLY A 43 -12.92 -19.03 -3.70
N TYR A 44 -12.72 -18.53 -4.93
CA TYR A 44 -11.40 -18.04 -5.33
C TYR A 44 -10.97 -16.76 -4.60
N LEU A 45 -11.89 -15.97 -4.06
CA LEU A 45 -11.59 -14.68 -3.41
C LEU A 45 -10.65 -14.85 -2.22
N HIS A 46 -10.83 -15.90 -1.41
CA HIS A 46 -9.95 -16.15 -0.28
C HIS A 46 -8.52 -16.48 -0.72
N TRP A 47 -8.36 -17.18 -1.85
CA TRP A 47 -7.04 -17.47 -2.42
C TRP A 47 -6.38 -16.23 -3.00
N VAL A 48 -7.14 -15.37 -3.67
CA VAL A 48 -6.63 -14.10 -4.20
C VAL A 48 -6.12 -13.22 -3.07
N ILE A 49 -6.92 -13.01 -2.02
CA ILE A 49 -6.52 -12.18 -0.87
C ILE A 49 -5.30 -12.79 -0.16
N LEU A 50 -5.24 -14.11 -0.03
CA LEU A 50 -4.08 -14.79 0.56
C LEU A 50 -2.81 -14.56 -0.26
N VAL A 51 -2.88 -14.73 -1.59
CA VAL A 51 -1.73 -14.52 -2.48
C VAL A 51 -1.27 -13.07 -2.39
N VAL A 52 -2.19 -12.11 -2.42
CA VAL A 52 -1.86 -10.69 -2.33
C VAL A 52 -1.25 -10.34 -0.96
N ALA A 53 -1.81 -10.82 0.16
CA ALA A 53 -1.24 -10.60 1.50
C ALA A 53 0.12 -11.28 1.70
N ALA A 54 0.34 -12.45 1.08
CA ALA A 54 1.62 -13.14 1.11
C ALA A 54 2.68 -12.41 0.27
N LEU A 55 2.29 -11.93 -0.92
CA LEU A 55 3.15 -11.04 -1.72
C LEU A 55 3.48 -9.76 -0.96
N GLY A 56 2.49 -9.19 -0.27
CA GLY A 56 2.64 -8.02 0.57
C GLY A 56 3.65 -8.20 1.72
N SER A 57 3.62 -9.37 2.34
CA SER A 57 4.61 -9.73 3.35
C SER A 57 6.03 -9.78 2.78
N LEU A 58 6.20 -10.22 1.54
CA LEU A 58 7.50 -10.29 0.87
C LEU A 58 7.98 -8.90 0.44
N THR A 59 7.11 -8.09 -0.18
CA THR A 59 7.40 -6.71 -0.60
C THR A 59 7.77 -5.85 0.60
N PHE A 60 7.05 -5.95 1.72
CA PHE A 60 7.39 -5.28 2.98
C PHE A 60 8.82 -5.57 3.44
N VAL A 61 9.22 -6.85 3.48
CA VAL A 61 10.58 -7.24 3.87
C VAL A 61 11.61 -6.68 2.90
N PHE A 62 11.34 -6.74 1.59
CA PHE A 62 12.23 -6.19 0.58
C PHE A 62 12.36 -4.66 0.69
N GLU A 63 11.28 -3.94 0.97
CA GLU A 63 11.29 -2.50 1.16
C GLU A 63 12.11 -2.11 2.37
N VAL A 64 11.89 -2.75 3.52
CA VAL A 64 12.64 -2.45 4.75
C VAL A 64 14.13 -2.72 4.56
N ILE A 65 14.49 -3.82 3.90
CA ILE A 65 15.90 -4.15 3.60
C ILE A 65 16.51 -3.11 2.65
N ASN A 66 15.86 -2.80 1.53
CA ASN A 66 16.39 -1.84 0.56
C ASN A 66 16.50 -0.44 1.15
N LEU A 67 15.50 0.00 1.91
CA LEU A 67 15.50 1.28 2.59
C LEU A 67 16.62 1.36 3.64
N ALA A 68 16.83 0.27 4.40
CA ALA A 68 17.96 0.19 5.33
C ALA A 68 19.30 0.28 4.59
N ILE A 69 19.50 -0.51 3.53
CA ILE A 69 20.73 -0.48 2.72
C ILE A 69 20.98 0.93 2.20
N GLU A 70 19.95 1.59 1.66
CA GLU A 70 20.07 2.96 1.14
C GLU A 70 20.46 3.97 2.22
N MET A 71 19.88 3.86 3.43
CA MET A 71 20.19 4.78 4.52
C MET A 71 21.59 4.56 5.14
N PHE A 72 22.11 3.33 5.09
CA PHE A 72 23.40 2.97 5.69
C PHE A 72 24.55 2.91 4.67
N THR A 73 24.27 3.00 3.37
CA THR A 73 25.27 3.05 2.31
C THR A 73 25.32 4.47 1.73
N GLU A 74 26.51 5.03 1.49
CA GLU A 74 26.66 6.37 0.86
C GLU A 74 26.24 6.41 -0.63
N SER A 75 25.60 5.36 -1.13
CA SER A 75 25.07 5.31 -2.49
C SER A 75 23.87 6.25 -2.62
N GLY A 76 24.10 7.45 -3.15
CA GLY A 76 23.07 8.49 -3.39
C GLY A 76 22.00 8.16 -4.45
N SER A 77 21.74 6.88 -4.72
CA SER A 77 20.79 6.40 -5.72
C SER A 77 19.50 5.92 -5.05
N CYS A 78 18.52 6.82 -4.87
CA CYS A 78 17.20 6.45 -4.33
C CYS A 78 16.32 5.64 -5.31
N VAL A 79 16.79 5.46 -6.55
CA VAL A 79 15.95 4.92 -7.64
C VAL A 79 15.53 3.47 -7.37
N LEU A 80 16.37 2.69 -6.69
CA LEU A 80 16.06 1.30 -6.38
C LEU A 80 14.95 1.18 -5.34
N ALA A 81 15.05 1.87 -4.19
CA ALA A 81 14.00 1.85 -3.19
C ALA A 81 12.70 2.47 -3.72
N ASP A 82 12.81 3.54 -4.52
CA ASP A 82 11.64 4.14 -5.16
C ASP A 82 10.97 3.18 -6.15
N THR A 83 11.74 2.41 -6.92
CA THR A 83 11.20 1.41 -7.85
C THR A 83 10.57 0.23 -7.12
N VAL A 84 11.21 -0.27 -6.05
CA VAL A 84 10.65 -1.36 -5.23
C VAL A 84 9.32 -0.92 -4.61
N SER A 85 9.27 0.29 -4.06
CA SER A 85 8.04 0.89 -3.52
C SER A 85 6.96 1.18 -4.57
N MET A 86 7.34 1.41 -5.82
CA MET A 86 6.35 1.49 -6.91
C MET A 86 5.78 0.12 -7.26
N VAL A 87 6.64 -0.91 -7.30
CA VAL A 87 6.23 -2.27 -7.65
C VAL A 87 5.34 -2.87 -6.56
N SER A 88 5.66 -2.67 -5.28
CA SER A 88 4.82 -3.13 -4.16
C SER A 88 3.41 -2.58 -4.30
N THR A 89 3.24 -1.27 -4.42
CA THR A 89 1.90 -0.65 -4.52
C THR A 89 1.07 -1.16 -5.70
N TRP A 90 1.68 -1.46 -6.85
CA TRP A 90 0.95 -2.02 -7.98
C TRP A 90 0.59 -3.50 -7.83
N VAL A 91 1.41 -4.27 -7.12
CA VAL A 91 1.25 -5.74 -6.97
C VAL A 91 0.46 -6.10 -5.71
N GLU A 92 0.48 -5.24 -4.71
CA GLU A 92 -0.11 -5.43 -3.39
C GLU A 92 -1.31 -4.50 -3.20
N ASP A 93 -1.08 -3.20 -2.97
CA ASP A 93 -2.11 -2.25 -2.54
C ASP A 93 -3.26 -2.15 -3.54
N VAL A 94 -2.95 -2.00 -4.84
CA VAL A 94 -3.97 -1.84 -5.88
C VAL A 94 -4.87 -3.09 -6.00
N PRO A 95 -4.34 -4.31 -6.17
CA PRO A 95 -5.16 -5.53 -6.15
C PRO A 95 -5.93 -5.71 -4.85
N GLN A 96 -5.32 -5.45 -3.71
CA GLN A 96 -5.94 -5.68 -2.41
C GLN A 96 -7.10 -4.72 -2.14
N MET A 97 -6.95 -3.43 -2.50
CA MET A 97 -8.02 -2.44 -2.44
C MET A 97 -9.12 -2.71 -3.46
N GLY A 98 -8.76 -3.21 -4.65
CA GLY A 98 -9.72 -3.62 -5.67
C GLY A 98 -10.61 -4.77 -5.20
N VAL A 99 -10.01 -5.80 -4.59
CA VAL A 99 -10.77 -6.92 -4.02
C VAL A 99 -11.59 -6.48 -2.81
N ALA A 100 -11.05 -5.62 -1.95
CA ALA A 100 -11.79 -5.06 -0.81
C ALA A 100 -13.05 -4.31 -1.28
N LEU A 101 -12.92 -3.46 -2.31
CA LEU A 101 -14.06 -2.76 -2.92
C LEU A 101 -15.07 -3.74 -3.54
N ALA A 102 -14.60 -4.75 -4.28
CA ALA A 102 -15.49 -5.75 -4.88
C ALA A 102 -16.33 -6.47 -3.82
N ILE A 103 -15.72 -6.84 -2.70
CA ILE A 103 -16.44 -7.44 -1.56
C ILE A 103 -17.39 -6.42 -0.92
N ALA A 104 -16.97 -5.17 -0.75
CA ALA A 104 -17.79 -4.11 -0.16
C ALA A 104 -19.07 -3.82 -0.94
N VAL A 105 -19.01 -3.86 -2.27
CA VAL A 105 -20.18 -3.61 -3.12
C VAL A 105 -21.17 -4.78 -3.07
N ASN A 106 -20.71 -6.00 -2.87
CA ASN A 106 -21.49 -7.22 -3.00
C ASN A 106 -21.89 -7.90 -1.67
N THR A 107 -21.35 -7.48 -0.54
CA THR A 107 -21.64 -8.05 0.80
C THR A 107 -22.05 -6.95 1.78
N ARG A 108 -22.99 -7.25 2.69
CA ARG A 108 -23.52 -6.29 3.68
C ARG A 108 -22.94 -6.47 5.09
N GLU A 109 -22.61 -7.70 5.51
CA GLU A 109 -22.31 -7.96 6.94
C GLU A 109 -20.82 -8.04 7.31
N LEU A 110 -19.91 -8.37 6.38
CA LEU A 110 -18.48 -8.55 6.71
C LEU A 110 -17.62 -7.29 6.61
N VAL A 111 -18.20 -6.20 6.13
CA VAL A 111 -17.47 -5.08 5.53
C VAL A 111 -17.14 -3.99 6.55
N HIS A 112 -17.81 -3.95 7.70
CA HIS A 112 -17.98 -2.66 8.35
C HIS A 112 -16.75 -2.03 9.04
N TRP A 113 -15.93 -2.82 9.76
CA TRP A 113 -14.85 -2.24 10.57
C TRP A 113 -13.46 -2.34 9.92
N ILE A 114 -13.06 -3.53 9.46
CA ILE A 114 -11.70 -3.74 8.94
C ILE A 114 -11.51 -3.01 7.61
N GLN A 115 -12.51 -2.98 6.74
CA GLN A 115 -12.40 -2.21 5.50
C GLN A 115 -12.43 -0.70 5.75
N TYR A 116 -13.08 -0.23 6.82
CA TYR A 116 -13.03 1.17 7.24
C TYR A 116 -11.64 1.57 7.73
N VAL A 117 -11.06 0.76 8.62
CA VAL A 117 -9.68 0.97 9.11
C VAL A 117 -8.71 0.97 7.94
N LYS A 118 -8.84 0.00 7.03
CA LYS A 118 -7.98 -0.14 5.86
C LYS A 118 -8.12 1.03 4.88
N ALA A 119 -9.35 1.41 4.52
CA ALA A 119 -9.58 2.54 3.62
C ALA A 119 -9.07 3.86 4.23
N GLY A 120 -9.24 4.04 5.54
CA GLY A 120 -8.69 5.19 6.26
C GLY A 120 -7.16 5.19 6.30
N TRP A 121 -6.55 4.01 6.51
CA TRP A 121 -5.11 3.85 6.48
C TRP A 121 -4.53 4.14 5.10
N ALA A 122 -5.16 3.64 4.05
CA ALA A 122 -4.78 3.92 2.67
C ALA A 122 -4.78 5.41 2.35
N VAL A 123 -5.78 6.16 2.83
CA VAL A 123 -5.83 7.62 2.67
C VAL A 123 -4.70 8.30 3.43
N LEU A 124 -4.40 7.86 4.65
CA LEU A 124 -3.28 8.38 5.44
C LEU A 124 -1.94 8.12 4.73
N GLU A 125 -1.72 6.89 4.26
CA GLU A 125 -0.50 6.47 3.57
C GLU A 125 -0.29 7.26 2.28
N VAL A 126 -1.33 7.37 1.44
CA VAL A 126 -1.31 8.21 0.23
C VAL A 126 -0.94 9.66 0.57
N THR A 127 -1.51 10.21 1.65
CA THR A 127 -1.22 11.59 2.10
C THR A 127 0.24 11.74 2.52
N VAL A 128 0.77 10.82 3.34
CA VAL A 128 2.17 10.86 3.78
C VAL A 128 3.12 10.70 2.60
N ARG A 129 2.84 9.76 1.68
CA ARG A 129 3.66 9.52 0.48
C ARG A 129 3.62 10.70 -0.50
N ALA A 130 2.46 11.35 -0.68
CA ALA A 130 2.34 12.55 -1.50
C ALA A 130 3.13 13.73 -0.91
N LEU A 131 3.04 13.96 0.41
CA LEU A 131 3.83 14.99 1.10
C LEU A 131 5.34 14.72 0.98
N ALA A 132 5.76 13.47 1.15
CA ALA A 132 7.15 13.07 0.95
C ALA A 132 7.62 13.34 -0.49
N GLN A 133 6.82 12.94 -1.49
CA GLN A 133 7.11 13.20 -2.90
C GLN A 133 7.20 14.69 -3.22
N CYS A 134 6.33 15.54 -2.66
CA CYS A 134 6.42 16.99 -2.85
C CYS A 134 7.73 17.57 -2.30
N VAL A 135 8.16 17.10 -1.13
CA VAL A 135 9.43 17.53 -0.51
C VAL A 135 10.63 17.04 -1.33
N PHE A 136 10.58 15.80 -1.83
CA PHE A 136 11.67 15.19 -2.60
C PHE A 136 11.72 15.63 -4.08
N CYS A 137 10.60 15.94 -4.74
CA CYS A 137 10.55 16.44 -6.11
C CYS A 137 11.34 17.74 -6.29
N CYS A 138 11.36 18.62 -5.27
CA CYS A 138 12.22 19.80 -5.25
C CYS A 138 13.72 19.45 -5.31
N SER A 139 14.12 18.22 -4.93
CA SER A 139 15.49 17.72 -4.98
C SER A 139 15.81 16.90 -6.25
N ILE A 140 14.82 16.43 -7.01
CA ILE A 140 15.01 15.55 -8.18
C ILE A 140 15.59 16.28 -9.40
N SER A 141 15.43 17.61 -9.48
CA SER A 141 15.93 18.46 -10.59
C SER A 141 17.44 18.27 -10.89
N ASN A 142 18.24 17.80 -9.93
CA ASN A 142 19.70 17.67 -10.02
C ASN A 142 20.25 16.26 -10.30
N ARG A 143 19.42 15.25 -10.59
CA ARG A 143 19.89 13.85 -10.76
C ARG A 143 20.14 13.43 -12.21
N THR A 144 21.08 12.50 -12.40
CA THR A 144 21.55 11.98 -13.70
C THR A 144 20.55 11.05 -14.41
N GLN A 145 19.55 10.48 -13.70
CA GLN A 145 18.58 9.51 -14.22
C GLN A 145 17.12 10.03 -14.27
N ARG A 146 16.93 11.29 -14.69
CA ARG A 146 15.62 12.00 -14.66
C ARG A 146 14.45 11.22 -15.28
N ALA A 147 14.67 10.50 -16.38
CA ALA A 147 13.59 9.81 -17.08
C ALA A 147 13.00 8.65 -16.25
N MET A 148 13.84 7.90 -15.56
CA MET A 148 13.41 6.79 -14.70
C MET A 148 12.74 7.32 -13.43
N ASP A 149 13.31 8.35 -12.81
CA ASP A 149 12.72 9.02 -11.65
C ASP A 149 11.32 9.59 -11.96
N TYR A 150 11.16 10.20 -13.14
CA TYR A 150 9.86 10.71 -13.59
C TYR A 150 8.84 9.60 -13.82
N PHE A 151 9.25 8.50 -14.49
CA PHE A 151 8.37 7.35 -14.71
C PHE A 151 7.91 6.73 -13.39
N VAL A 152 8.83 6.52 -12.45
CA VAL A 152 8.52 5.96 -11.13
C VAL A 152 7.58 6.88 -10.36
N SER A 153 7.83 8.19 -10.36
CA SER A 153 6.95 9.17 -9.70
C SER A 153 5.56 9.21 -10.32
N LEU A 154 5.45 9.21 -11.66
CA LEU A 154 4.16 9.20 -12.35
C LEU A 154 3.38 7.92 -12.07
N SER A 155 4.07 6.77 -12.11
CA SER A 155 3.48 5.47 -11.82
C SER A 155 2.94 5.38 -10.38
N LYS A 156 3.71 5.84 -9.39
CA LYS A 156 3.26 5.94 -7.99
C LYS A 156 2.02 6.83 -7.86
N PHE A 157 2.01 7.99 -8.53
CA PHE A 157 0.87 8.90 -8.51
C PHE A 157 -0.41 8.25 -9.09
N LEU A 158 -0.28 7.52 -10.21
CA LEU A 158 -1.41 6.79 -10.80
C LEU A 158 -1.94 5.71 -9.86
N ALA A 159 -1.03 4.94 -9.22
CA ALA A 159 -1.43 3.92 -8.27
C ALA A 159 -2.15 4.51 -7.05
N GLN A 160 -1.66 5.65 -6.52
CA GLN A 160 -2.31 6.39 -5.44
C GLN A 160 -3.71 6.88 -5.82
N ILE A 161 -3.92 7.34 -7.06
CA ILE A 161 -5.27 7.71 -7.54
C ILE A 161 -6.21 6.51 -7.52
N VAL A 162 -5.74 5.34 -7.98
CA VAL A 162 -6.54 4.11 -7.99
C VAL A 162 -6.89 3.69 -6.56
N VAL A 163 -5.91 3.65 -5.66
CA VAL A 163 -6.10 3.33 -4.24
C VAL A 163 -7.09 4.31 -3.59
N LEU A 164 -6.91 5.61 -3.80
CA LEU A 164 -7.82 6.64 -3.27
C LEU A 164 -9.25 6.46 -3.81
N GLY A 165 -9.40 6.18 -5.12
CA GLY A 165 -10.68 5.90 -5.75
C GLY A 165 -11.37 4.68 -5.14
N CYS A 166 -10.62 3.60 -4.89
CA CYS A 166 -11.12 2.41 -4.21
C CYS A 166 -11.54 2.72 -2.77
N SER A 167 -10.73 3.45 -2.01
CA SER A 167 -11.04 3.86 -0.64
C SER A 167 -12.31 4.71 -0.57
N VAL A 168 -12.45 5.71 -1.46
CA VAL A 168 -13.67 6.53 -1.56
C VAL A 168 -14.87 5.67 -1.93
N GLY A 169 -14.73 4.72 -2.85
CA GLY A 169 -15.78 3.78 -3.20
C GLY A 169 -16.26 2.94 -2.01
N ILE A 170 -15.32 2.43 -1.21
CA ILE A 170 -15.61 1.69 0.03
C ILE A 170 -16.34 2.60 1.03
N PHE A 171 -15.85 3.81 1.28
CA PHE A 171 -16.50 4.77 2.18
C PHE A 171 -17.92 5.14 1.73
N LEU A 172 -18.12 5.44 0.45
CA LEU A 172 -19.45 5.80 -0.09
C LEU A 172 -20.43 4.64 0.03
N ARG A 173 -19.98 3.41 -0.20
CA ARG A 173 -20.83 2.23 -0.05
C ARG A 173 -21.21 2.00 1.41
N LEU A 174 -20.27 2.16 2.32
CA LEU A 174 -20.47 2.02 3.75
C LEU A 174 -21.36 3.12 4.37
N LEU A 175 -21.42 4.31 3.76
CA LEU A 175 -22.31 5.40 4.20
C LEU A 175 -23.76 5.23 3.73
N GLN A 176 -24.02 4.30 2.80
CA GLN A 176 -25.36 4.01 2.27
C GLN A 176 -26.08 2.88 3.02
N GLU A 177 -25.40 2.21 3.96
CA GLU A 177 -25.97 1.24 4.90
C GLU A 177 -26.43 1.93 6.20
#